data_AF-A0A3C1HGI6-F1
#
_entry.id   AF-A0A3C1HGI6-F1
#
_cell.length_a   1.000
_cell.length_b   1.000
_cell.length_c   1.000
_cell.angle_alpha   90.00
_cell.angle_beta   90.00
_cell.angle_gamma   90.00
#
_symmetry.space_group_name_H-M   'P 1'
#
loop_
_entity.id
_entity.type
_entity.pdbx_description
1 polymer ?
#
loop_
_entity_poly.entity_id
_entity_poly.type
_entity_poly.pdbx_seq_one_letter_code
_entity_poly.pdbx_strand_id
1 'polypeptide(L)' 'ENIAFGRPEASQEEIMAAARAAHADGFIGRLPQGYGTVIGDGAARLSVGEKQRLGLARAFLKDAP' A
#
# COMPACT_ATOMS: atom_id res chain seq x y z
N GLU A 1 6.06 5.07 1.52
CA GLU A 1 7.05 4.29 0.73
C GLU A 1 6.61 2.89 0.28
N ASN A 2 5.73 2.17 1.00
CA ASN A 2 5.35 0.81 0.57
C ASN A 2 4.64 0.75 -0.78
N ILE A 3 3.52 1.46 -0.95
CA ILE A 3 2.75 1.48 -2.22
C ILE A 3 3.42 2.40 -3.25
N ALA A 4 3.91 3.56 -2.80
CA ALA A 4 4.69 4.53 -3.59
C ALA A 4 6.10 4.04 -4.01
N PHE A 5 6.37 2.75 -3.88
CA PHE A 5 7.66 2.18 -4.26
C PHE A 5 7.87 2.32 -5.78
N GLY A 6 8.83 3.15 -6.18
CA GLY A 6 9.10 3.48 -7.59
C GLY A 6 8.35 4.71 -8.14
N ARG A 7 7.51 5.37 -7.32
CA ARG A 7 6.91 6.70 -7.58
C ARG A 7 6.85 7.53 -6.28
N PRO A 8 8.00 8.01 -5.76
CA PRO A 8 8.06 8.73 -4.49
C PRO A 8 7.26 10.05 -4.48
N GLU A 9 7.04 10.65 -5.65
CA GLU A 9 6.23 11.84 -5.88
C GLU A 9 4.71 11.58 -5.92
N ALA A 10 4.27 10.32 -5.85
CA ALA A 10 2.84 9.99 -5.83
C ALA A 10 2.13 10.68 -4.66
N SER A 11 1.05 11.38 -4.98
CA SER A 11 0.19 12.00 -3.99
C SER A 11 -0.49 10.95 -3.11
N GLN A 12 -0.92 11.39 -1.93
CA GLN A 12 -1.65 10.52 -1.01
C GLN A 12 -2.96 10.01 -1.60
N GLU A 13 -3.62 10.79 -2.45
CA GLU A 13 -4.84 10.39 -3.16
C GLU A 13 -4.57 9.26 -4.17
N GLU A 14 -3.51 9.35 -4.96
CA GLU A 14 -3.10 8.29 -5.89
C GLU A 14 -2.74 6.99 -5.14
N ILE A 15 -2.03 7.11 -4.02
CA ILE A 15 -1.70 5.96 -3.16
C ILE A 15 -2.99 5.28 -2.64
N MET A 16 -3.95 6.07 -2.16
CA MET A 16 -5.25 5.55 -1.70
C MET A 16 -6.08 4.96 -2.84
N ALA A 17 -6.03 5.54 -4.03
CA ALA A 17 -6.71 5.00 -5.21
C ALA A 17 -6.14 3.63 -5.61
N ALA A 18 -4.80 3.53 -5.68
CA ALA A 18 -4.11 2.28 -6.00
C ALA A 18 -4.34 1.19 -4.94
N ALA A 19 -4.35 1.56 -3.66
CA ALA A 19 -4.69 0.65 -2.57
C ALA A 19 -6.13 0.14 -2.64
N ARG A 20 -7.09 1.01 -3.00
CA ARG A 20 -8.49 0.62 -3.20
C ARG A 20 -8.64 -0.32 -4.39
N ALA A 21 -8.00 -0.02 -5.52
CA ALA A 21 -7.99 -0.89 -6.70
C ALA A 21 -7.41 -2.28 -6.40
N ALA A 22 -6.41 -2.37 -5.51
CA ALA A 22 -5.82 -3.64 -5.08
C ALA A 22 -6.54 -4.34 -3.92
N HIS A 23 -7.68 -3.82 -3.45
CA HIS A 23 -8.35 -4.27 -2.22
C HIS A 23 -7.44 -4.28 -0.97
N ALA A 24 -6.41 -3.43 -0.96
CA ALA A 24 -5.47 -3.28 0.14
C ALA A 24 -5.98 -2.30 1.21
N ASP A 25 -6.77 -1.29 0.81
CA ASP A 25 -7.29 -0.23 1.68
C ASP A 25 -7.94 -0.77 2.96
N GLY A 26 -8.76 -1.81 2.84
CA GLY A 26 -9.47 -2.39 3.98
C GLY A 26 -8.57 -2.99 5.05
N PHE A 27 -7.43 -3.61 4.70
CA PHE A 27 -6.51 -4.13 5.73
C PHE A 27 -5.54 -3.06 6.20
N ILE A 28 -5.13 -2.15 5.31
CA ILE A 28 -4.26 -1.01 5.65
C ILE A 28 -4.95 -0.17 6.73
N GLY A 29 -6.25 0.11 6.60
CA GLY A 29 -7.03 0.84 7.60
C GLY A 29 -7.13 0.17 8.98
N ARG A 30 -6.82 -1.13 9.08
CA ARG A 30 -6.77 -1.87 10.36
C ARG A 30 -5.39 -1.86 11.00
N LEU A 31 -4.36 -1.38 10.31
CA LEU A 31 -3.03 -1.26 10.88
C LEU A 31 -2.98 -0.11 11.90
N PRO A 32 -2.13 -0.18 12.94
CA PRO A 32 -2.07 0.83 14.00
C PRO A 32 -1.86 2.27 13.51
N GLN A 33 -1.21 2.44 12.36
CA GLN A 33 -0.93 3.75 11.75
C GLN A 33 -1.55 3.90 10.36
N GLY A 34 -2.45 3.00 9.96
CA GLY A 34 -3.06 3.04 8.63
C GLY A 34 -2.00 3.01 7.52
N TYR A 35 -2.13 3.94 6.57
CA TYR A 35 -1.18 4.16 5.47
C TYR A 35 0.23 4.60 5.93
N GLY A 36 0.36 5.14 7.15
CA GLY A 36 1.64 5.50 7.75
C GLY A 36 2.40 4.29 8.32
N THR A 37 1.79 3.10 8.33
CA THR A 37 2.42 1.91 8.92
C THR A 37 3.68 1.51 8.16
N VAL A 38 4.82 1.55 8.86
CA VAL A 38 6.09 1.05 8.35
C VAL A 38 6.10 -0.48 8.42
N ILE A 39 6.35 -1.12 7.27
CA ILE A 39 6.42 -2.58 7.15
C ILE A 39 7.91 -2.92 7.02
N GLY A 40 8.45 -3.72 7.94
CA GLY A 40 9.89 -4.05 7.92
C GLY A 40 10.40 -4.65 9.21
N ASP A 41 10.50 -3.87 10.29
CA ASP A 41 11.39 -4.26 11.41
C ASP A 41 10.70 -4.58 12.75
N GLY A 42 9.37 -4.66 12.81
CA GLY A 42 8.67 -5.13 14.02
C GLY A 42 7.21 -4.72 14.18
N ALA A 43 6.71 -3.77 13.37
CA ALA A 43 5.41 -3.13 13.61
C ALA A 43 4.20 -3.84 12.96
N ALA A 44 4.36 -4.57 11.85
CA ALA A 44 3.26 -5.28 11.22
C ALA A 44 3.74 -6.51 10.44
N ARG A 45 3.30 -7.71 10.86
CA ARG A 45 3.45 -8.94 10.07
C ARG A 45 2.26 -9.08 9.15
N LEU A 46 2.50 -8.90 7.85
CA LEU A 46 1.50 -9.14 6.83
C LEU A 46 1.41 -10.61 6.46
N SER A 47 0.18 -11.08 6.27
CA SER A 47 -0.11 -12.35 5.61
C SER A 47 0.38 -12.36 4.16
N VAL A 48 0.47 -13.55 3.57
CA VAL A 48 0.83 -13.71 2.15
C VAL A 48 -0.15 -12.96 1.24
N GLY A 49 -1.45 -13.06 1.51
CA GLY A 49 -2.47 -12.37 0.72
C GLY A 49 -2.39 -10.84 0.82
N GLU A 50 -2.05 -10.29 2.00
CA GLU A 50 -1.82 -8.84 2.16
C GLU A 50 -0.58 -8.36 1.40
N LYS A 51 0.50 -9.17 1.40
CA LYS A 51 1.69 -8.87 0.59
C LYS A 51 1.38 -8.89 -0.91
N GLN A 52 0.58 -9.83 -1.37
CA GLN A 52 0.14 -9.87 -2.78
C GLN A 52 -0.68 -8.63 -3.15
N ARG A 53 -1.64 -8.23 -2.29
CA ARG A 53 -2.41 -7.01 -2.50
C ARG A 53 -1.56 -5.74 -2.49
N LEU A 54 -0.52 -5.66 -1.66
CA LEU A 54 0.45 -4.56 -1.75
C LEU A 54 1.22 -4.56 -3.07
N GLY A 55 1.61 -5.73 -3.58
CA GLY A 55 2.23 -5.85 -4.90
C GLY A 55 1.33 -5.33 -6.02
N LEU A 56 0.04 -5.69 -5.98
CA LEU A 56 -0.97 -5.15 -6.90
C LEU A 56 -1.13 -3.64 -6.79
N ALA A 57 -1.17 -3.10 -5.57
CA ALA A 57 -1.27 -1.66 -5.35
C ALA A 57 -0.08 -0.91 -5.97
N ARG A 58 1.14 -1.46 -5.86
CA ARG A 58 2.33 -0.90 -6.52
C ARG A 58 2.21 -0.91 -8.04
N ALA A 59 1.69 -2.00 -8.62
CA ALA A 59 1.48 -2.09 -10.06
C ALA A 59 0.46 -1.05 -10.54
N PHE A 60 -0.70 -0.94 -9.87
CA PHE A 60 -1.70 0.06 -10.21
C PHE A 60 -1.19 1.50 -10.09
N LEU A 61 -0.37 1.80 -9.09
CA LEU A 61 0.20 3.13 -8.93
C LEU A 61 1.22 3.46 -10.04
N LYS A 62 1.99 2.46 -10.48
CA LYS A 62 2.93 2.61 -11.60
C LYS A 62 2.21 2.90 -12.92
N ASP A 63 1.03 2.30 -13.13
CA ASP A 63 0.22 2.46 -14.34
C ASP A 63 -0.76 3.65 -14.26
N ALA A 64 -0.84 4.34 -13.13
CA ALA A 64 -1.63 5.55 -12.99
C ALA A 64 -1.01 6.70 -13.81
N PRO A 65 -1.81 7.47 -14.58
CA PRO A 65 -1.34 8.51 -15.48
C PRO A 65 -0.58 9.66 -14.80
#